data_AF-X1IWN7-F1
#
_entry.id   AF-X1IWN7-F1
#
_cell.length_a   1.000
_cell.length_b   1.000
_cell.length_c   1.000
_cell.angle_alpha   90.00
_cell.angle_beta   90.00
_cell.angle_gamma   90.00
#
_symmetry.space_group_name_H-M   'P 1'
#
loop_
_entity.id
_entity.type
_entity.pdbx_description
1 polymer ?
#
loop_
_entity_poly.entity_id
_entity_poly.type
_entity_poly.pdbx_seq_one_letter_code
_entity_poly.pdbx_strand_id
1 'polypeptide(L)'
;LQPVKLYYIGPAFRYERPQAGRYRQHHQFGYEALGDADPALDVEVIEMAQQFLLSLGLSEFSIQLNSIGCRFCQPKYIEALKQHYSNDATYLCPDCKVRLLRNPLRLLDCKKASCQSVAETAPKITDYLCPECQAHFQNVQQNLEMLNIPFQLNYRLVRGLDYYTRTVFEVESQEEGAQSALGGGGRYDDLIAQLGGKHTPAVGFATGIERLILNLKRQETKIPALPKPIAFIAYLGEEARIEAMKLAFRLRQAGIAVIKA
;
A
#
# COMPACT_ATOMS: atom_id res chain seq x y z
N LEU A 1 26.41 -1.53 4.79
CA LEU A 1 25.50 -0.90 5.77
C LEU A 1 24.13 -1.51 5.57
N GLN A 2 23.50 -1.92 6.68
CA GLN A 2 22.09 -2.29 6.73
C GLN A 2 21.36 -1.19 7.52
N PRO A 3 20.06 -0.95 7.28
CA PRO A 3 19.24 -1.56 6.23
C PRO A 3 19.54 -0.98 4.83
N VAL A 4 19.21 -1.74 3.79
CA VAL A 4 19.15 -1.27 2.40
C VAL A 4 17.75 -0.77 2.11
N LYS A 5 17.62 0.52 1.78
CA LYS A 5 16.35 1.20 1.49
C LYS A 5 16.21 1.42 -0.01
N LEU A 6 15.12 0.94 -0.60
CA LEU A 6 14.87 0.93 -2.04
C LEU A 6 13.47 1.49 -2.31
N TYR A 7 13.28 2.08 -3.49
CA TYR A 7 11.95 2.42 -3.98
C TYR A 7 11.83 2.05 -5.46
N TYR A 8 10.59 1.90 -5.92
CA TYR A 8 10.28 1.65 -7.32
C TYR A 8 9.00 2.36 -7.75
N ILE A 9 8.95 2.69 -9.03
CA ILE A 9 7.74 3.14 -9.73
C ILE A 9 7.67 2.34 -11.02
N GLY A 10 6.57 1.63 -11.25
CA GLY A 10 6.45 0.82 -12.46
C GLY A 10 5.07 0.21 -12.68
N PRO A 11 4.84 -0.35 -13.88
CA PRO A 11 3.61 -1.06 -14.18
C PRO A 11 3.57 -2.42 -13.47
N ALA A 12 2.40 -2.77 -12.95
CA ALA A 12 2.05 -4.06 -12.39
C ALA A 12 0.85 -4.64 -13.14
N PHE A 13 0.82 -5.97 -13.28
CA PHE A 13 -0.18 -6.67 -14.08
C PHE A 13 -0.94 -7.67 -13.22
N ARG A 14 -2.27 -7.61 -13.26
CA ARG A 14 -3.12 -8.54 -12.50
C ARG A 14 -4.36 -8.91 -13.28
N TYR A 15 -4.55 -10.21 -13.51
CA TYR A 15 -5.75 -10.71 -14.18
C TYR A 15 -6.93 -10.75 -13.21
N GLU A 16 -7.64 -9.63 -13.12
CA GLU A 16 -8.88 -9.49 -12.36
C GLU A 16 -10.02 -8.94 -13.22
N ARG A 17 -11.25 -9.06 -12.71
CA ARG A 17 -12.42 -8.41 -13.32
C ARG A 17 -12.24 -6.89 -13.22
N PRO A 18 -12.18 -6.16 -14.35
CA PRO A 18 -12.01 -4.71 -14.32
C PRO A 18 -13.18 -4.02 -13.63
N GLN A 19 -12.87 -3.02 -12.82
CA GLN A 19 -13.82 -2.10 -12.18
C GLN A 19 -13.07 -0.79 -11.89
N ALA A 20 -13.76 0.27 -11.43
CA ALA A 20 -13.08 1.50 -11.04
C ALA A 20 -11.91 1.20 -10.07
N GLY A 21 -10.76 1.84 -10.25
CA GLY A 21 -9.57 1.59 -9.41
C GLY A 21 -8.98 0.16 -9.44
N ARG A 22 -9.47 -0.74 -10.33
CA ARG A 22 -8.91 -2.07 -10.57
C ARG A 22 -8.72 -2.30 -12.06
N TYR A 23 -7.49 -2.08 -12.49
CA TYR A 23 -7.05 -2.26 -13.87
C TYR A 23 -6.30 -3.58 -14.03
N ARG A 24 -6.22 -4.09 -15.26
CA ARG A 24 -5.37 -5.25 -15.59
C ARG A 24 -3.90 -4.89 -15.67
N GLN A 25 -3.61 -3.65 -16.04
CA GLN A 25 -2.33 -2.98 -15.88
C GLN A 25 -2.59 -1.72 -15.05
N HIS A 26 -1.88 -1.57 -13.94
CA HIS A 26 -1.89 -0.39 -13.08
C HIS A 26 -0.46 -0.02 -12.73
N HIS A 27 -0.22 1.18 -12.20
CA HIS A 27 1.11 1.59 -11.78
C HIS A 27 1.22 1.56 -10.26
N GLN A 28 2.35 1.08 -9.77
CA GLN A 28 2.64 1.06 -8.34
C GLN A 28 3.84 1.93 -8.05
N PHE A 29 3.73 2.70 -6.96
CA PHE A 29 4.87 3.17 -6.21
C PHE A 29 5.05 2.23 -5.02
N GLY A 30 6.29 1.84 -4.73
CA GLY A 30 6.60 1.05 -3.55
C GLY A 30 7.93 1.43 -2.94
N TYR A 31 8.06 1.14 -1.65
CA TYR A 31 9.23 1.37 -0.84
C TYR A 31 9.52 0.14 0.00
N GLU A 32 10.78 -0.28 0.04
CA GLU A 32 11.23 -1.48 0.72
C GLU A 32 12.47 -1.17 1.56
N ALA A 33 12.48 -1.64 2.80
CA ALA A 33 13.63 -1.59 3.69
C ALA A 33 14.03 -3.01 4.10
N LEU A 34 15.25 -3.41 3.73
CA LEU A 34 15.74 -4.78 3.83
C LEU A 34 16.93 -4.85 4.79
N GLY A 35 16.99 -5.90 5.60
CA GLY A 35 18.15 -6.30 6.41
C GLY A 35 18.15 -5.84 7.87
N ASP A 36 17.04 -5.29 8.37
CA ASP A 36 16.88 -4.95 9.79
C ASP A 36 15.53 -5.43 10.36
N ALA A 37 15.59 -6.03 11.55
CA ALA A 37 14.45 -6.60 12.27
C ALA A 37 13.85 -5.65 13.31
N ASP A 38 14.46 -4.47 13.51
CA ASP A 38 14.01 -3.49 14.49
C ASP A 38 12.60 -2.97 14.14
N PRO A 39 11.63 -2.97 15.09
CA PRO A 39 10.29 -2.42 14.90
C PRO A 39 10.29 -0.93 14.52
N ALA A 40 11.36 -0.17 14.81
CA ALA A 40 11.50 1.21 14.34
C ALA A 40 11.48 1.32 12.81
N LEU A 41 11.93 0.28 12.09
CA LEU A 41 11.88 0.27 10.63
C LEU A 41 10.45 0.12 10.10
N ASP A 42 9.58 -0.63 10.81
CA ASP A 42 8.15 -0.71 10.47
C ASP A 42 7.47 0.65 10.65
N VAL A 43 7.82 1.37 11.72
CA VAL A 43 7.32 2.72 12.01
C VAL A 43 7.75 3.70 10.93
N GLU A 44 9.02 3.66 10.52
CA GLU A 44 9.55 4.49 9.42
C GLU A 44 8.81 4.23 8.09
N VAL A 45 8.52 2.96 7.78
CA VAL A 45 7.77 2.59 6.57
C VAL A 45 6.33 3.12 6.61
N ILE A 46 5.67 3.04 7.77
CA ILE A 46 4.31 3.56 7.97
C ILE A 46 4.30 5.09 7.88
N GLU A 47 5.26 5.75 8.53
CA GLU A 47 5.47 7.20 8.44
C GLU A 47 5.69 7.63 6.98
N MET A 48 6.57 6.96 6.25
CA MET A 48 6.85 7.27 4.85
C MET A 48 5.60 7.14 3.97
N ALA A 49 4.77 6.11 4.21
CA ALA A 49 3.49 5.97 3.52
C ALA A 49 2.54 7.13 3.84
N GLN A 50 2.44 7.54 5.11
CA GLN A 50 1.61 8.67 5.54
C GLN A 50 2.11 9.99 4.90
N GLN A 51 3.40 10.29 5.04
CA GLN A 51 4.01 11.52 4.54
C GLN A 51 3.92 11.61 3.02
N PHE A 52 4.09 10.50 2.31
CA PHE A 52 3.86 10.43 0.87
C PHE A 52 2.44 10.87 0.50
N LEU A 53 1.41 10.31 1.15
CA LEU A 53 0.02 10.67 0.87
C LEU A 53 -0.29 12.14 1.23
N LEU A 54 0.17 12.60 2.39
CA LEU A 54 0.02 14.00 2.81
C LEU A 54 0.70 14.96 1.83
N SER A 55 1.88 14.62 1.32
CA SER A 55 2.60 15.44 0.33
C SER A 55 1.87 15.59 -1.00
N LEU A 56 1.00 14.62 -1.34
CA LEU A 56 0.14 14.70 -2.53
C LEU A 56 -1.11 15.55 -2.28
N GLY A 57 -1.37 15.97 -1.04
CA GLY A 57 -2.57 16.68 -0.62
C GLY A 57 -3.74 15.76 -0.25
N LEU A 58 -3.50 14.45 -0.07
CA LEU A 58 -4.49 13.54 0.49
C LEU A 58 -4.47 13.65 2.01
N SER A 59 -5.58 13.99 2.65
CA SER A 59 -5.67 14.10 4.12
C SER A 59 -6.77 13.25 4.75
N GLU A 60 -7.78 12.85 3.99
CA GLU A 60 -8.93 12.07 4.51
C GLU A 60 -8.66 10.56 4.40
N PHE A 61 -7.76 10.07 5.23
CA PHE A 61 -7.45 8.65 5.33
C PHE A 61 -7.23 8.21 6.78
N SER A 62 -7.23 6.90 6.99
CA SER A 62 -6.90 6.25 8.26
C SER A 62 -5.87 5.15 8.03
N ILE A 63 -4.98 4.94 9.01
CA ILE A 63 -4.02 3.83 8.99
C ILE A 63 -4.61 2.70 9.82
N GLN A 64 -4.92 1.58 9.17
CA GLN A 64 -5.33 0.34 9.81
C GLN A 64 -4.07 -0.49 10.11
N LEU A 65 -3.90 -0.92 11.36
CA LEU A 65 -2.71 -1.61 11.84
C LEU A 65 -3.07 -2.97 12.46
N ASN A 66 -2.24 -3.97 12.20
CA ASN A 66 -2.33 -5.29 12.83
C ASN A 66 -0.95 -5.98 12.88
N SER A 67 -0.86 -7.09 13.60
CA SER A 67 0.26 -8.03 13.50
C SER A 67 -0.26 -9.41 13.18
N ILE A 68 0.27 -10.07 12.16
CA ILE A 68 -0.08 -11.46 11.82
C ILE A 68 0.86 -12.51 12.44
N GLY A 69 1.74 -12.07 13.35
CA GLY A 69 2.72 -12.91 14.02
C GLY A 69 3.72 -13.57 13.07
N CYS A 70 4.54 -14.47 13.62
CA CYS A 70 5.50 -15.26 12.85
C CYS A 70 4.98 -16.69 12.60
N ARG A 71 5.78 -17.50 11.92
CA ARG A 71 5.51 -18.93 11.66
C ARG A 71 5.21 -19.77 12.92
N PHE A 72 5.63 -19.32 14.11
CA PHE A 72 5.34 -19.99 15.37
C PHE A 72 4.01 -19.55 16.00
N CYS A 73 3.52 -18.36 15.68
CA CYS A 73 2.25 -17.82 16.18
C CYS A 73 1.06 -18.39 15.39
N GLN A 74 1.22 -18.47 14.06
CA GLN A 74 0.13 -18.79 13.13
C GLN A 74 -0.51 -20.18 13.33
N PRO A 75 0.20 -21.28 13.65
CA PRO A 75 -0.43 -22.60 13.74
C PRO A 75 -1.59 -22.67 14.74
N LYS A 76 -1.38 -22.18 15.97
CA LYS A 76 -2.42 -22.16 17.01
C LYS A 76 -3.58 -21.24 16.63
N TYR A 77 -3.27 -20.08 16.06
CA TYR A 77 -4.29 -19.15 15.60
C TYR A 77 -5.15 -19.73 14.47
N ILE A 78 -4.52 -20.37 13.50
CA ILE A 78 -5.20 -21.01 12.37
C ILE A 78 -6.13 -22.13 12.86
N GLU A 79 -5.72 -22.92 13.85
CA GLU A 79 -6.56 -23.94 14.46
C GLU A 79 -7.80 -23.31 15.11
N ALA A 80 -7.62 -22.29 15.95
CA ALA A 80 -8.72 -21.55 16.57
C ALA A 80 -9.67 -20.93 15.51
N LEU A 81 -9.10 -20.36 14.44
CA LEU A 81 -9.87 -19.76 13.35
C LEU A 81 -10.67 -20.82 12.59
N LYS A 82 -10.07 -21.99 12.31
CA LYS A 82 -10.78 -23.11 11.67
C LYS A 82 -11.93 -23.60 12.53
N GLN A 83 -11.71 -23.74 13.85
CA GLN A 83 -12.76 -24.16 14.78
C GLN A 83 -13.91 -23.16 14.80
N HIS A 84 -13.60 -21.86 14.92
CA HIS A 84 -14.58 -20.77 14.89
C HIS A 84 -15.46 -20.84 13.64
N TYR A 85 -14.84 -20.87 12.46
CA TYR A 85 -15.57 -20.87 11.19
C TYR A 85 -16.28 -22.19 10.86
N SER A 86 -15.87 -23.31 11.46
CA SER A 86 -16.52 -24.61 11.25
C SER A 86 -17.89 -24.68 11.90
N ASN A 87 -18.09 -23.98 13.03
CA ASN A 87 -19.39 -23.90 13.71
C ASN A 87 -20.45 -23.19 12.85
N ASP A 88 -20.02 -22.26 12.00
CA ASP A 88 -20.87 -21.45 11.13
C ASP A 88 -20.72 -21.79 9.63
N ALA A 89 -20.22 -23.00 9.31
CA ALA A 89 -19.84 -23.40 7.95
C ALA A 89 -20.99 -23.28 6.92
N THR A 90 -22.24 -23.34 7.37
CA THR A 90 -23.45 -23.17 6.54
C THR A 90 -23.60 -21.73 6.01
N TYR A 91 -23.19 -20.72 6.78
CA TYR A 91 -23.29 -19.30 6.43
C TYR A 91 -22.15 -18.80 5.53
N LEU A 92 -21.09 -19.61 5.38
CA LEU A 92 -19.96 -19.26 4.55
C LEU A 92 -20.29 -19.30 3.07
N CYS A 93 -19.85 -18.27 2.35
CA CYS A 93 -19.93 -18.28 0.89
C CYS A 93 -19.06 -19.39 0.27
N PRO A 94 -19.29 -19.79 -1.00
CA PRO A 94 -18.53 -20.86 -1.65
C PRO A 94 -17.01 -20.66 -1.60
N ASP A 95 -16.54 -19.42 -1.81
CA ASP A 95 -15.11 -19.09 -1.75
C ASP A 95 -14.53 -19.28 -0.34
N CYS A 96 -15.29 -18.92 0.70
CA CYS A 96 -14.86 -19.06 2.09
C CYS A 96 -14.83 -20.52 2.53
N LYS A 97 -15.74 -21.37 2.03
CA LYS A 97 -15.66 -22.82 2.26
C LYS A 97 -14.34 -23.40 1.74
N VAL A 98 -13.86 -22.93 0.58
CA VAL A 98 -12.55 -23.34 0.04
C VAL A 98 -11.39 -22.74 0.86
N ARG A 99 -11.49 -21.45 1.23
CA ARG A 99 -10.46 -20.76 2.03
C ARG A 99 -10.28 -21.39 3.41
N LEU A 100 -11.34 -21.89 4.03
CA LEU A 100 -11.29 -22.59 5.32
C LEU A 100 -10.31 -23.77 5.31
N LEU A 101 -10.15 -24.44 4.17
CA LEU A 101 -9.22 -25.55 4.03
C LEU A 101 -7.83 -25.10 3.59
N ARG A 102 -7.74 -24.10 2.70
CA ARG A 102 -6.47 -23.70 2.05
C ARG A 102 -5.73 -22.57 2.74
N ASN A 103 -6.42 -21.49 3.08
CA ASN A 103 -5.84 -20.31 3.71
C ASN A 103 -6.90 -19.62 4.59
N PRO A 104 -7.04 -20.07 5.85
CA PRO A 104 -8.07 -19.58 6.77
C PRO A 104 -7.97 -18.09 7.08
N LEU A 105 -6.78 -17.49 7.02
CA LEU A 105 -6.62 -16.05 7.26
C LEU A 105 -7.46 -15.23 6.28
N ARG A 106 -7.63 -15.69 5.03
CA ARG A 106 -8.45 -15.02 3.99
C ARG A 106 -9.95 -15.02 4.26
N LEU A 107 -10.40 -15.70 5.31
CA LEU A 107 -11.78 -15.63 5.78
C LEU A 107 -12.09 -14.26 6.39
N LEU A 108 -11.10 -13.64 7.03
CA LEU A 108 -11.22 -12.35 7.73
C LEU A 108 -11.46 -11.17 6.77
N ASP A 109 -11.00 -11.26 5.53
CA ASP A 109 -11.17 -10.25 4.46
C ASP A 109 -12.36 -10.56 3.52
N CYS A 110 -13.28 -11.46 3.89
CA CYS A 110 -14.46 -11.66 3.06
C CYS A 110 -15.40 -10.45 3.12
N LYS A 111 -15.79 -9.92 1.95
CA LYS A 111 -16.73 -8.78 1.83
C LYS A 111 -18.20 -9.19 1.70
N LYS A 112 -18.53 -10.49 1.75
CA LYS A 112 -19.93 -10.96 1.69
C LYS A 112 -20.54 -10.86 3.09
N ALA A 113 -21.72 -10.26 3.20
CA ALA A 113 -22.40 -9.99 4.48
C ALA A 113 -22.51 -11.23 5.38
N SER A 114 -22.86 -12.40 4.81
CA SER A 114 -22.97 -13.65 5.57
C SER A 114 -21.64 -14.14 6.17
N CYS A 115 -20.51 -13.79 5.54
CA CYS A 115 -19.18 -14.09 6.08
C CYS A 115 -18.69 -13.02 7.06
N GLN A 116 -19.15 -11.76 6.91
CA GLN A 116 -18.72 -10.67 7.76
C GLN A 116 -19.22 -10.84 9.20
N SER A 117 -20.46 -11.30 9.39
CA SER A 117 -20.99 -11.60 10.73
C SER A 117 -20.16 -12.66 11.48
N VAL A 118 -19.63 -13.66 10.76
CA VAL A 118 -18.73 -14.67 11.34
C VAL A 118 -17.34 -14.09 11.60
N ALA A 119 -16.86 -13.20 10.73
CA ALA A 119 -15.54 -12.57 10.86
C ALA A 119 -15.47 -11.56 12.02
N GLU A 120 -16.58 -10.92 12.39
CA GLU A 120 -16.66 -9.94 13.49
C GLU A 120 -16.41 -10.57 14.86
N THR A 121 -16.80 -11.84 15.03
CA THR A 121 -16.61 -12.60 16.28
C THR A 121 -15.37 -13.49 16.26
N ALA A 122 -14.56 -13.43 15.19
CA ALA A 122 -13.38 -14.26 15.05
C ALA A 122 -12.34 -13.99 16.14
N PRO A 123 -11.56 -15.01 16.54
CA PRO A 123 -10.47 -14.82 17.49
C PRO A 123 -9.46 -13.80 16.95
N LYS A 124 -8.84 -13.03 17.85
CA LYS A 124 -7.82 -12.05 17.49
C LYS A 124 -6.45 -12.71 17.48
N ILE A 125 -5.68 -12.52 16.41
CA ILE A 125 -4.34 -13.11 16.33
C ILE A 125 -3.38 -12.56 17.39
N THR A 126 -3.64 -11.35 17.90
CA THR A 126 -2.88 -10.74 19.00
C THR A 126 -2.87 -11.58 20.27
N ASP A 127 -3.91 -12.39 20.50
CA ASP A 127 -4.00 -13.27 21.68
C ASP A 127 -3.13 -14.54 21.53
N TYR A 128 -2.54 -14.76 20.34
CA TYR A 128 -1.75 -15.93 19.98
C TYR A 128 -0.30 -15.57 19.60
N LEU A 129 0.10 -14.32 19.79
CA LEU A 129 1.47 -13.89 19.51
C LEU A 129 2.45 -14.51 20.51
N CYS A 130 3.59 -14.98 20.01
CA CYS A 130 4.71 -15.34 20.87
C CYS A 130 5.29 -14.07 21.54
N PRO A 131 6.06 -14.20 22.64
CA PRO A 131 6.60 -13.05 23.37
C PRO A 131 7.37 -12.05 22.48
N GLU A 132 8.13 -12.55 21.50
CA GLU A 132 8.88 -11.70 20.56
C GLU A 132 7.96 -10.88 19.65
N CYS A 133 6.93 -11.51 19.08
CA CYS A 133 5.98 -10.81 18.20
C CYS A 133 5.10 -9.83 18.97
N GLN A 134 4.75 -10.18 20.21
CA GLN A 134 4.02 -9.30 21.11
C GLN A 134 4.85 -8.06 21.45
N ALA A 135 6.10 -8.24 21.86
CA ALA A 135 7.02 -7.14 22.16
C ALA A 135 7.27 -6.26 20.93
N HIS A 136 7.51 -6.87 19.76
CA HIS A 136 7.67 -6.12 18.51
C HIS A 136 6.43 -5.26 18.20
N PHE A 137 5.24 -5.85 18.26
CA PHE A 137 4.01 -5.12 17.94
C PHE A 137 3.67 -4.02 18.95
N GLN A 138 4.00 -4.22 20.23
CA GLN A 138 3.91 -3.18 21.25
C GLN A 138 4.86 -2.02 20.98
N ASN A 139 6.10 -2.30 20.59
CA ASN A 139 7.07 -1.25 20.22
C ASN A 139 6.60 -0.45 19.00
N VAL A 140 6.03 -1.10 17.98
CA VAL A 140 5.46 -0.39 16.81
C VAL A 140 4.35 0.56 17.25
N GLN A 141 3.40 0.11 18.07
CA GLN A 141 2.30 0.96 18.56
C GLN A 141 2.81 2.14 19.39
N GLN A 142 3.71 1.89 20.35
CA GLN A 142 4.29 2.93 21.21
C GLN A 142 5.05 3.99 20.40
N ASN A 143 5.82 3.57 19.40
CA ASN A 143 6.57 4.50 18.55
C ASN A 143 5.66 5.31 17.63
N LEU A 144 4.60 4.71 17.07
CA LEU A 144 3.58 5.44 16.30
C LEU A 144 2.87 6.48 17.17
N GLU A 145 2.50 6.13 18.41
CA GLU A 145 1.92 7.05 19.39
C GLU A 145 2.90 8.19 19.73
N MET A 146 4.17 7.87 19.99
CA MET A 146 5.22 8.85 20.28
C MET A 146 5.40 9.87 19.14
N LEU A 147 5.28 9.42 17.89
CA LEU A 147 5.37 10.27 16.70
C LEU A 147 4.05 10.96 16.33
N ASN A 148 2.98 10.77 17.11
CA ASN A 148 1.64 11.27 16.84
C ASN A 148 1.09 10.83 15.47
N ILE A 149 1.40 9.61 15.05
CA ILE A 149 0.88 9.01 13.82
C ILE A 149 -0.41 8.25 14.17
N PRO A 150 -1.61 8.76 13.84
CA PRO A 150 -2.86 8.12 14.21
C PRO A 150 -3.06 6.80 13.45
N PHE A 151 -3.38 5.74 14.17
CA PHE A 151 -3.73 4.44 13.62
C PHE A 151 -4.92 3.81 14.35
N GLN A 152 -5.55 2.84 13.72
CA GLN A 152 -6.64 2.04 14.27
C GLN A 152 -6.25 0.56 14.23
N LEU A 153 -6.45 -0.15 15.34
CA LEU A 153 -6.21 -1.58 15.38
C LEU A 153 -7.33 -2.34 14.67
N ASN A 154 -6.97 -3.10 13.65
CA ASN A 154 -7.90 -3.94 12.89
C ASN A 154 -7.40 -5.38 12.88
N TYR A 155 -7.85 -6.19 13.83
CA TYR A 155 -7.43 -7.59 13.98
C TYR A 155 -7.82 -8.49 12.80
N ARG A 156 -8.78 -8.04 11.96
CA ARG A 156 -9.19 -8.73 10.72
C ARG A 156 -8.33 -8.35 9.52
N LEU A 157 -7.46 -7.34 9.66
CA LEU A 157 -6.55 -6.93 8.61
C LEU A 157 -5.56 -8.05 8.32
N VAL A 158 -5.77 -8.69 7.19
CA VAL A 158 -4.87 -9.64 6.55
C VAL A 158 -4.55 -9.13 5.15
N ARG A 159 -3.35 -9.44 4.66
CA ARG A 159 -2.91 -8.94 3.35
C ARG A 159 -3.18 -9.94 2.23
N GLY A 160 -3.14 -9.39 1.02
CA GLY A 160 -3.34 -10.08 -0.25
C GLY A 160 -2.32 -11.16 -0.60
N LEU A 161 -1.23 -11.28 0.17
CA LEU A 161 -0.06 -12.10 -0.10
C LEU A 161 0.34 -12.83 1.18
N ASP A 162 0.75 -14.08 1.07
CA ASP A 162 0.89 -14.97 2.24
C ASP A 162 2.30 -14.91 2.85
N TYR A 163 3.19 -14.09 2.30
CA TYR A 163 4.58 -13.95 2.77
C TYR A 163 4.74 -13.05 3.99
N TYR A 164 3.70 -12.31 4.38
CA TYR A 164 3.80 -11.35 5.47
C TYR A 164 4.06 -12.06 6.81
N THR A 165 4.71 -11.33 7.70
CA THR A 165 5.05 -11.72 9.08
C THR A 165 4.93 -10.49 9.96
N ARG A 166 4.59 -10.65 11.24
CA ARG A 166 4.51 -9.54 12.21
C ARG A 166 3.64 -8.41 11.66
N THR A 167 4.12 -7.17 11.64
CA THR A 167 3.35 -5.97 11.27
C THR A 167 2.72 -6.08 9.89
N VAL A 168 1.45 -5.73 9.79
CA VAL A 168 0.76 -5.43 8.54
C VAL A 168 -0.04 -4.13 8.72
N PHE A 169 -0.11 -3.33 7.68
CA PHE A 169 -0.90 -2.12 7.70
C PHE A 169 -1.57 -1.85 6.35
N GLU A 170 -2.64 -1.08 6.39
CA GLU A 170 -3.34 -0.58 5.22
C GLU A 170 -3.71 0.88 5.44
N VAL A 171 -3.58 1.70 4.41
CA VAL A 171 -4.09 3.08 4.44
C VAL A 171 -5.40 3.09 3.68
N GLU A 172 -6.48 3.40 4.39
CA GLU A 172 -7.85 3.44 3.85
C GLU A 172 -8.32 4.89 3.75
N SER A 173 -8.90 5.27 2.61
CA SER A 173 -9.68 6.50 2.49
C SER A 173 -10.87 6.47 3.46
N GLN A 174 -11.31 7.63 3.95
CA GLN A 174 -12.51 7.72 4.80
C GLN A 174 -13.81 7.29 4.11
N GLU A 175 -13.85 7.21 2.78
CA GLU A 175 -15.04 6.73 2.05
C GLU A 175 -15.20 5.20 2.14
N GLU A 176 -16.43 4.76 2.41
CA GLU A 176 -16.81 3.34 2.43
C GLU A 176 -16.85 2.74 1.01
N GLY A 177 -16.33 1.52 0.85
CA GLY A 177 -16.54 0.73 -0.36
C GLY A 177 -15.38 -0.21 -0.71
N ALA A 178 -15.56 -1.02 -1.76
CA ALA A 178 -14.61 -2.05 -2.20
C ALA A 178 -13.24 -1.54 -2.74
N GLN A 179 -12.98 -0.23 -2.61
CA GLN A 179 -11.83 0.50 -3.17
C GLN A 179 -11.21 1.50 -2.18
N SER A 180 -11.51 1.37 -0.88
CA SER A 180 -11.00 2.30 0.16
C SER A 180 -9.48 2.24 0.31
N ALA A 181 -8.84 1.11 0.03
CA ALA A 181 -7.39 0.94 0.18
C ALA A 181 -6.57 1.80 -0.81
N LEU A 182 -5.94 2.86 -0.29
CA LEU A 182 -5.00 3.74 -0.99
C LEU A 182 -3.63 3.07 -1.16
N GLY A 183 -3.23 2.27 -0.19
CA GLY A 183 -1.98 1.53 -0.19
C GLY A 183 -1.89 0.64 1.03
N GLY A 184 -0.84 -0.17 1.11
CA GLY A 184 -0.61 -0.95 2.30
C GLY A 184 0.67 -1.76 2.20
N GLY A 185 1.04 -2.33 3.33
CA GLY A 185 2.35 -2.92 3.49
C GLY A 185 2.44 -3.76 4.76
N GLY A 186 3.67 -4.01 5.17
CA GLY A 186 3.97 -4.84 6.31
C GLY A 186 5.34 -5.49 6.19
N ARG A 187 5.69 -6.24 7.23
CA ARG A 187 6.94 -6.96 7.37
C ARG A 187 6.84 -8.35 6.75
N TYR A 188 7.93 -8.87 6.21
CA TYR A 188 7.97 -10.12 5.44
C TYR A 188 9.33 -10.82 5.54
N ASP A 189 9.74 -11.10 6.78
CA ASP A 189 11.12 -11.51 7.11
C ASP A 189 11.56 -12.81 6.42
N ASP A 190 10.63 -13.71 6.12
CA ASP A 190 10.91 -15.02 5.54
C ASP A 190 11.03 -15.00 4.01
N LEU A 191 10.57 -13.95 3.32
CA LEU A 191 10.40 -13.95 1.86
C LEU A 191 11.73 -14.15 1.12
N ILE A 192 12.80 -13.45 1.52
CA ILE A 192 14.10 -13.54 0.85
C ILE A 192 14.68 -14.97 0.98
N ALA A 193 14.49 -15.62 2.12
CA ALA A 193 14.89 -17.02 2.31
C ALA A 193 14.06 -17.99 1.46
N GLN A 194 12.75 -17.75 1.35
CA GLN A 194 11.86 -18.56 0.49
C GLN A 194 12.24 -18.48 -0.99
N LEU A 195 12.88 -17.37 -1.41
CA LEU A 195 13.41 -17.18 -2.76
C LEU A 195 14.84 -17.72 -2.95
N GLY A 196 15.41 -18.43 -1.97
CA GLY A 196 16.74 -19.03 -2.03
C GLY A 196 17.88 -18.13 -1.54
N GLY A 197 17.56 -16.95 -1.00
CA GLY A 197 18.53 -16.06 -0.37
C GLY A 197 18.84 -16.45 1.09
N LYS A 198 19.70 -15.65 1.74
CA LYS A 198 19.88 -15.72 3.20
C LYS A 198 18.67 -15.10 3.89
N HIS A 199 18.29 -15.62 5.06
CA HIS A 199 17.26 -15.01 5.89
C HIS A 199 17.59 -13.53 6.14
N THR A 200 16.71 -12.66 5.65
CA THR A 200 16.91 -11.21 5.62
C THR A 200 15.58 -10.55 5.97
N PRO A 201 15.44 -10.02 7.21
CA PRO A 201 14.26 -9.29 7.64
C PRO A 201 13.93 -8.14 6.69
N ALA A 202 12.66 -7.85 6.48
CA ALA A 202 12.28 -6.84 5.50
C ALA A 202 10.89 -6.28 5.77
N VAL A 203 10.68 -5.00 5.49
CA VAL A 203 9.40 -4.32 5.64
C VAL A 203 9.25 -3.26 4.55
N GLY A 204 8.03 -3.08 4.07
CA GLY A 204 7.76 -2.13 3.00
C GLY A 204 6.29 -1.93 2.73
N PHE A 205 5.99 -1.12 1.72
CA PHE A 205 4.63 -0.83 1.29
C PHE A 205 4.56 -0.57 -0.20
N ALA A 206 3.35 -0.72 -0.74
CA ALA A 206 3.04 -0.30 -2.09
C ALA A 206 1.68 0.42 -2.15
N THR A 207 1.55 1.32 -3.12
CA THR A 207 0.35 2.09 -3.40
C THR A 207 0.08 2.11 -4.91
N GLY A 208 -1.21 2.08 -5.29
CA GLY A 208 -1.61 2.13 -6.68
C GLY A 208 -1.82 3.57 -7.15
N ILE A 209 -1.01 4.04 -8.11
CA ILE A 209 -1.02 5.42 -8.58
C ILE A 209 -2.40 5.84 -9.10
N GLU A 210 -3.07 4.97 -9.86
CA GLU A 210 -4.41 5.28 -10.35
C GLU A 210 -5.43 5.46 -9.22
N ARG A 211 -5.30 4.72 -8.11
CA ARG A 211 -6.17 4.90 -6.95
C ARG A 211 -5.91 6.23 -6.27
N LEU A 212 -4.65 6.65 -6.16
CA LEU A 212 -4.31 7.96 -5.63
C LEU A 212 -4.90 9.07 -6.49
N ILE A 213 -4.74 8.99 -7.82
CA ILE A 213 -5.33 9.96 -8.76
C ILE A 213 -6.85 10.02 -8.62
N LEU A 214 -7.53 8.88 -8.45
CA LEU A 214 -8.98 8.86 -8.24
C LEU A 214 -9.38 9.57 -6.95
N ASN A 215 -8.64 9.38 -5.85
CA ASN A 215 -8.93 10.04 -4.58
C ASN A 215 -8.60 11.53 -4.61
N LEU A 216 -7.50 11.94 -5.24
CA LEU A 216 -7.15 13.35 -5.47
C LEU A 216 -8.23 14.07 -6.27
N LYS A 217 -8.80 13.41 -7.29
CA LYS A 217 -9.92 13.95 -8.06
C LYS A 217 -11.19 14.11 -7.23
N ARG A 218 -11.47 13.15 -6.33
CA ARG A 218 -12.65 13.21 -5.43
C ARG A 218 -12.53 14.32 -4.40
N GLN A 219 -11.34 14.53 -3.85
CA GLN A 219 -11.06 15.63 -2.92
C GLN A 219 -10.91 16.99 -3.61
N GLU A 220 -11.09 17.05 -4.92
CA GLU A 220 -10.90 18.26 -5.73
C GLU A 220 -9.53 18.91 -5.48
N THR A 221 -8.50 18.09 -5.21
CA THR A 221 -7.17 18.55 -4.88
C THR A 221 -6.61 19.40 -6.03
N LYS A 222 -6.13 20.60 -5.72
CA LYS A 222 -5.57 21.51 -6.73
C LYS A 222 -4.27 20.94 -7.29
N ILE A 223 -4.28 20.58 -8.57
CA ILE A 223 -3.09 20.12 -9.28
C ILE A 223 -2.35 21.34 -9.84
N PRO A 224 -1.02 21.46 -9.62
CA PRO A 224 -0.22 22.50 -10.24
C PRO A 224 -0.39 22.50 -11.77
N ALA A 225 -0.50 23.68 -12.36
CA ALA A 225 -0.58 23.78 -13.81
C ALA A 225 0.67 23.18 -14.47
N LEU A 226 0.48 22.47 -15.58
CA LEU A 226 1.62 21.99 -16.37
C LEU A 226 2.49 23.18 -16.80
N PRO A 227 3.82 23.02 -16.84
CA PRO A 227 4.71 24.04 -17.38
C PRO A 227 4.26 24.43 -18.79
N LYS A 228 4.02 25.73 -19.01
CA LYS A 228 3.67 26.26 -20.32
C LYS A 228 4.89 26.93 -20.94
N PRO A 229 4.99 26.96 -22.29
CA PRO A 229 5.96 27.82 -22.96
C PRO A 229 5.79 29.26 -22.46
N ILE A 230 6.91 29.90 -22.14
CA ILE A 230 6.93 31.29 -21.65
C ILE A 230 6.99 32.30 -22.80
N ALA A 231 7.26 31.83 -24.02
CA ALA A 231 7.30 32.66 -25.21
C ALA A 231 6.60 31.98 -26.40
N PHE A 232 6.00 32.81 -27.26
CA PHE A 232 5.44 32.44 -28.54
C PHE A 232 6.03 33.35 -29.62
N ILE A 233 6.65 32.77 -30.65
CA ILE A 233 7.23 33.52 -31.76
C ILE A 233 6.28 33.41 -32.95
N ALA A 234 5.58 34.51 -33.24
CA ALA A 234 4.85 34.69 -34.48
C ALA A 234 5.78 35.27 -35.56
N TYR A 235 5.72 34.75 -36.78
CA TYR A 235 6.45 35.30 -37.92
C TYR A 235 5.59 35.37 -39.16
N LEU A 236 5.94 36.27 -40.08
CA LEU A 236 5.27 36.41 -41.38
C LEU A 236 6.31 36.49 -42.48
N GLY A 237 6.19 35.62 -43.48
CA GLY A 237 7.14 35.53 -44.58
C GLY A 237 8.34 34.64 -44.28
N GLU A 238 9.07 34.30 -45.34
CA GLU A 238 10.11 33.26 -45.32
C GLU A 238 11.38 33.70 -44.58
N GLU A 239 11.77 34.97 -44.71
CA GLU A 239 12.92 35.53 -44.00
C GLU A 239 12.68 35.54 -42.48
N ALA A 240 11.50 36.01 -42.06
CA ALA A 240 11.11 36.01 -40.65
C ALA A 240 11.00 34.58 -40.09
N ARG A 241 10.60 33.60 -40.90
CA ARG A 241 10.57 32.18 -40.51
C ARG A 241 11.96 31.66 -40.14
N ILE A 242 12.99 32.04 -40.89
CA ILE A 242 14.39 31.65 -40.63
C ILE A 242 14.88 32.29 -39.33
N GLU A 243 14.64 33.59 -39.13
CA GLU A 243 15.04 34.28 -37.90
C GLU A 243 14.29 33.78 -36.66
N ALA A 244 12.98 33.51 -36.80
CA ALA A 244 12.19 32.89 -35.74
C ALA A 244 12.74 31.52 -35.32
N MET A 245 13.27 30.74 -36.27
CA MET A 245 13.91 29.46 -35.97
C MET A 245 15.21 29.65 -35.19
N LYS A 246 16.07 30.60 -35.60
CA LYS A 246 17.32 30.93 -34.89
C LYS A 246 17.03 31.45 -33.47
N LEU A 247 16.00 32.29 -33.32
CA LEU A 247 15.58 32.80 -32.02
C LEU A 247 15.04 31.68 -31.13
N ALA A 248 14.16 30.81 -31.64
CA ALA A 248 13.66 29.66 -30.90
C ALA A 248 14.79 28.73 -30.42
N PHE A 249 15.80 28.50 -31.27
CA PHE A 249 16.97 27.70 -30.92
C PHE A 249 17.75 28.32 -29.74
N ARG A 250 18.07 29.62 -29.81
CA ARG A 250 18.78 30.34 -28.73
C ARG A 250 17.99 30.34 -27.43
N LEU A 251 16.68 30.55 -27.50
CA LEU A 251 15.80 30.50 -26.33
C LEU A 251 15.80 29.11 -25.69
N ARG A 252 15.68 28.03 -26.47
CA ARG A 252 15.75 26.65 -25.95
C ARG A 252 17.10 26.32 -25.32
N GLN A 253 18.21 26.78 -25.91
CA GLN A 253 19.55 26.63 -25.32
C GLN A 253 19.67 27.35 -23.98
N ALA A 254 18.97 28.47 -23.80
CA ALA A 254 18.90 29.19 -22.53
C ALA A 254 17.89 28.61 -21.52
N GLY A 255 17.29 27.44 -21.81
CA GLY A 255 16.28 26.80 -20.95
C GLY A 255 14.89 27.44 -21.03
N ILE A 256 14.64 28.32 -22.01
CA ILE A 256 13.36 29.00 -22.20
C ILE A 256 12.46 28.16 -23.11
N ALA A 257 11.35 27.67 -22.56
CA ALA A 257 10.34 26.95 -23.31
C ALA A 257 9.60 27.90 -24.28
N VAL A 258 9.66 27.61 -25.59
CA VAL A 258 9.13 28.46 -26.66
C VAL A 258 8.46 27.64 -27.77
N ILE A 259 7.31 28.14 -28.23
CA ILE A 259 6.58 27.65 -29.43
C ILE A 259 6.71 28.70 -30.54
N LYS A 260 6.74 28.24 -31.81
CA LYS A 260 6.67 29.13 -32.99
C LYS A 260 5.46 28.76 -33.85
N ALA A 261 4.82 29.75 -34.45
CA ALA A 261 3.81 29.56 -35.51
C ALA A 261 4.01 30.57 -36.63
#